data_AF-A0A961L890-F1
#
_entry.id   AF-A0A961L890-F1
#
_cell.length_a   1.000
_cell.length_b   1.000
_cell.length_c   1.000
_cell.angle_alpha   90.00
_cell.angle_beta   90.00
_cell.angle_gamma   90.00
#
_symmetry.space_group_name_H-M   'P 1'
#
loop_
_entity.id
_entity.type
_entity.pdbx_description
1 polymer ?
#
loop_
_entity_poly.entity_id
_entity_poly.type
_entity_poly.pdbx_seq_one_letter_code
_entity_poly.pdbx_strand_id
1 'polypeptide(L)'
;MRQKVLDEAALWIGTPYRHQAGRRQVGCDCLGLVRGIWRAIYGMEPPDPGPYSPDWAESGGPDRLLEAANMLCGSPLDPGLVRPGDLLVFRWRQGDSCKHLGILGPDGSFIH
;
A
#
# COMPACT_ATOMS: atom_id res chain seq x y z
N MET A 1 6.98 -11.85 -10.58
CA MET A 1 6.92 -10.66 -9.71
C MET A 1 5.88 -10.82 -8.61
N ARG A 2 4.59 -10.97 -8.94
CA ARG A 2 3.48 -11.14 -7.97
C ARG A 2 3.71 -12.16 -6.86
N GLN A 3 4.22 -13.35 -7.19
CA GLN A 3 4.54 -14.36 -6.16
C GLN A 3 5.53 -13.83 -5.12
N LYS A 4 6.59 -13.12 -5.55
CA LYS A 4 7.54 -12.49 -4.62
C LYS A 4 6.89 -11.44 -3.72
N VAL A 5 5.93 -10.68 -4.26
CA VAL A 5 5.13 -9.70 -3.49
C VAL A 5 4.31 -10.41 -2.42
N LEU A 6 3.63 -11.50 -2.78
CA LEU A 6 2.83 -12.29 -1.84
C LEU A 6 3.69 -12.93 -0.75
N ASP A 7 4.81 -13.56 -1.15
CA ASP A 7 5.73 -14.20 -0.22
C ASP A 7 6.28 -13.18 0.78
N GLU A 8 6.68 -12.00 0.31
CA GLU A 8 7.15 -10.94 1.20
C GLU A 8 6.01 -10.38 2.07
N ALA A 9 4.84 -10.06 1.50
CA ALA A 9 3.69 -9.53 2.23
C ALA A 9 3.26 -10.44 3.40
N ALA A 10 3.32 -11.77 3.22
CA ALA A 10 3.02 -12.73 4.27
C ALA A 10 3.92 -12.55 5.52
N LEU A 11 5.16 -12.13 5.34
CA LEU A 11 6.11 -11.90 6.44
C LEU A 11 5.77 -10.66 7.29
N TRP A 12 4.88 -9.81 6.80
CA TRP A 12 4.41 -8.61 7.51
C TRP A 12 3.20 -8.89 8.41
N ILE A 13 2.54 -10.04 8.26
CA ILE A 13 1.43 -10.44 9.14
C ILE A 13 1.93 -10.43 10.60
N GLY A 14 1.14 -9.77 11.46
CA GLY A 14 1.49 -9.56 12.87
C GLY A 14 2.34 -8.31 13.15
N THR A 15 2.76 -7.56 12.12
CA THR A 15 3.42 -6.25 12.34
C THR A 15 2.40 -5.27 12.94
N PRO A 16 2.70 -4.63 14.08
CA PRO A 16 1.74 -3.72 14.71
C PRO A 16 1.57 -2.44 13.90
N TYR A 17 0.36 -1.86 13.95
CA TYR A 17 0.11 -0.60 13.28
C TYR A 17 0.88 0.56 13.94
N ARG A 18 1.61 1.34 13.13
CA ARG A 18 2.30 2.57 13.53
C ARG A 18 2.31 3.57 12.37
N HIS A 19 1.63 4.71 12.54
CA HIS A 19 1.56 5.78 11.54
C HIS A 19 2.95 6.22 11.04
N GLN A 20 3.11 6.32 9.73
CA GLN A 20 4.36 6.63 9.01
C GLN A 20 5.54 5.68 9.26
N ALA A 21 5.33 4.54 9.94
CA ALA A 21 6.36 3.52 10.07
C ALA A 21 6.36 2.57 8.87
N GLY A 22 7.46 1.87 8.63
CA GLY A 22 7.61 0.94 7.49
C GLY A 22 8.63 -0.16 7.76
N ARG A 23 8.57 -0.75 8.97
CA ARG A 23 9.50 -1.79 9.40
C ARG A 23 8.76 -3.03 9.90
N ARG A 24 8.95 -4.13 9.18
CA ARG A 24 8.40 -5.46 9.46
C ARG A 24 8.64 -5.88 10.91
N GLN A 25 7.61 -6.44 11.56
CA GLN A 25 7.59 -6.89 12.97
C GLN A 25 7.90 -5.80 14.03
N VAL A 26 8.04 -4.53 13.63
CA VAL A 26 8.27 -3.40 14.55
C VAL A 26 7.12 -2.40 14.50
N GLY A 27 6.71 -2.03 13.30
CA GLY A 27 5.63 -1.08 13.08
C GLY A 27 5.47 -0.67 11.63
N CYS A 28 4.24 -0.62 11.13
CA CYS A 28 3.92 -0.01 9.85
C CYS A 28 2.51 0.56 9.80
N ASP A 29 2.27 1.52 8.91
CA ASP A 29 0.92 1.77 8.41
C ASP A 29 0.73 1.10 7.04
N CYS A 30 -0.41 1.34 6.39
CA CYS A 30 -0.72 0.69 5.12
C CYS A 30 0.27 1.07 4.01
N LEU A 31 0.61 2.36 3.88
CA LEU A 31 1.61 2.79 2.90
C LEU A 31 3.01 2.26 3.26
N GLY A 32 3.35 2.26 4.55
CA GLY A 32 4.58 1.73 5.11
C GLY A 32 4.79 0.24 4.85
N LEU A 33 3.73 -0.57 4.89
CA LEU A 33 3.74 -1.97 4.47
C LEU A 33 4.20 -2.10 3.01
N VAL A 34 3.55 -1.39 2.09
CA VAL A 34 3.86 -1.45 0.65
C VAL A 34 5.26 -0.92 0.36
N ARG A 35 5.67 0.16 1.01
CA ARG A 35 7.04 0.70 0.93
C ARG A 35 8.08 -0.30 1.44
N GLY A 36 7.76 -1.03 2.51
CA GLY A 36 8.61 -2.07 3.04
C GLY A 36 8.76 -3.26 2.11
N ILE A 37 7.65 -3.72 1.50
CA ILE A 37 7.66 -4.76 0.47
C ILE A 37 8.48 -4.32 -0.74
N TRP A 38 8.29 -3.08 -1.22
CA TRP A 38 9.08 -2.49 -2.29
C TRP A 38 10.58 -2.58 -1.99
N ARG A 39 10.99 -2.12 -0.80
CA ARG A 39 12.39 -2.16 -0.36
C ARG A 39 12.96 -3.58 -0.38
N ALA A 40 12.20 -4.56 0.10
CA ALA A 40 12.63 -5.96 0.11
C ALA A 40 12.79 -6.52 -1.31
N ILE A 41 11.90 -6.17 -2.24
CA ILE A 41 11.92 -6.69 -3.61
C ILE A 41 13.00 -6.03 -4.47
N TYR A 42 13.13 -4.71 -4.37
CA TYR A 42 14.01 -3.91 -5.24
C TYR A 42 15.37 -3.58 -4.61
N GLY A 43 15.54 -3.81 -3.30
CA GLY A 43 16.80 -3.57 -2.59
C GLY A 43 17.14 -2.09 -2.41
N MET A 44 16.19 -1.17 -2.60
CA MET A 44 16.37 0.27 -2.48
C MET A 44 15.14 0.97 -1.89
N GLU A 45 15.32 2.18 -1.37
CA GLU A 45 14.21 2.97 -0.85
C GLU A 45 13.28 3.45 -1.98
N PRO A 46 11.96 3.33 -1.81
CA PRO A 46 11.01 3.98 -2.70
C PRO A 46 11.00 5.51 -2.53
N PRO A 47 10.54 6.26 -3.55
CA PRO A 47 10.38 7.72 -3.46
C PRO A 47 9.64 8.15 -2.19
N ASP A 48 10.14 9.16 -1.48
CA ASP A 48 9.54 9.63 -0.22
C ASP A 48 8.21 10.36 -0.50
N PRO A 49 7.07 9.92 0.08
CA PRO A 49 5.79 10.61 -0.04
C PRO A 49 5.73 11.91 0.78
N GLY A 50 6.75 12.18 1.61
CA GLY A 50 6.74 13.25 2.59
C GLY A 50 5.82 12.95 3.78
N PRO A 51 5.75 13.85 4.78
CA PRO A 51 4.87 13.68 5.91
C PRO A 51 3.39 13.78 5.47
N TYR A 52 2.57 12.85 5.97
CA TYR A 52 1.12 12.85 5.80
C TYR A 52 0.40 12.67 7.13
N SER A 53 -0.71 13.37 7.30
CA SER A 53 -1.51 13.27 8.52
C SER A 53 -2.24 11.92 8.60
N PRO A 54 -2.52 11.37 9.79
CA PRO A 54 -3.40 10.19 9.92
C PRO A 54 -4.78 10.42 9.28
N ASP A 55 -5.27 11.66 9.31
CA ASP A 55 -6.55 12.12 8.76
C ASP A 55 -6.42 12.78 7.37
N TRP A 56 -5.34 12.52 6.64
CA TRP A 56 -5.12 13.09 5.30
C TRP A 56 -6.28 12.87 4.30
N ALA A 57 -7.09 11.83 4.52
CA ALA A 57 -8.23 11.49 3.70
C ALA A 57 -9.48 12.31 4.04
N GLU A 58 -9.49 12.97 5.20
CA GLU A 58 -10.57 13.86 5.67
C GLU A 58 -10.26 15.33 5.36
N SER A 59 -8.98 15.65 5.14
CA SER A 59 -8.52 16.96 4.70
C SER A 59 -8.78 17.10 3.21
N GLY A 60 -9.79 17.88 2.81
CA GLY A 60 -10.04 18.17 1.40
C GLY A 60 -8.76 18.63 0.69
N GLY A 61 -8.35 17.93 -0.36
CA GLY A 61 -7.05 18.13 -1.02
C GLY A 61 -6.73 17.02 -2.04
N PRO A 62 -5.54 17.04 -2.66
CA PRO A 62 -5.10 16.00 -3.59
C PRO A 62 -5.09 14.62 -2.94
N ASP A 63 -5.41 13.57 -3.71
CA ASP A 63 -5.44 12.18 -3.25
C ASP A 63 -4.01 11.66 -3.09
N ARG A 64 -3.35 12.09 -2.01
CA ARG A 64 -1.95 11.79 -1.72
C ARG A 64 -1.67 10.29 -1.61
N LEU A 65 -2.66 9.48 -1.19
CA LEU A 65 -2.50 8.03 -1.15
C LEU A 65 -2.41 7.46 -2.54
N LEU A 66 -3.30 7.89 -3.42
CA LEU A 66 -3.29 7.46 -4.81
C LEU A 66 -2.04 7.96 -5.53
N GLU A 67 -1.59 9.18 -5.26
CA GLU A 67 -0.32 9.71 -5.78
C GLU A 67 0.87 8.84 -5.34
N ALA A 68 0.96 8.52 -4.05
CA ALA A 68 2.00 7.63 -3.53
C ALA A 68 1.93 6.22 -4.15
N ALA A 69 0.73 5.65 -4.24
CA ALA A 69 0.52 4.35 -4.89
C ALA A 69 0.95 4.38 -6.37
N ASN A 70 0.63 5.45 -7.10
CA ASN A 70 1.02 5.59 -8.50
C ASN A 70 2.54 5.77 -8.67
N MET A 71 3.21 6.48 -7.76
CA MET A 71 4.68 6.60 -7.77
C MET A 71 5.38 5.25 -7.59
N LEU A 72 4.77 4.34 -6.82
CA LEU A 72 5.30 2.99 -6.60
C LEU A 72 4.92 2.04 -7.74
N CYS A 73 3.63 1.97 -8.08
CA CYS A 73 3.10 0.88 -8.90
C CYS A 73 2.68 1.30 -10.31
N GLY A 74 2.72 2.60 -10.64
CA GLY A 74 2.19 3.13 -11.90
C GLY A 74 0.66 3.28 -11.88
N SER A 75 0.08 3.46 -13.06
CA SER A 75 -1.36 3.70 -13.22
C SER A 75 -2.22 2.48 -12.84
N PRO A 76 -3.48 2.69 -12.43
CA PRO A 76 -4.40 1.60 -12.11
C PRO A 76 -4.59 0.60 -13.26
N LEU A 77 -4.73 -0.68 -12.90
CA LEU A 77 -5.05 -1.75 -13.84
C LEU A 77 -6.54 -1.76 -14.18
N ASP A 78 -6.87 -2.28 -15.36
CA ASP A 78 -8.26 -2.65 -15.67
C ASP A 78 -8.76 -3.73 -14.69
N PRO A 79 -10.02 -3.66 -14.21
CA PRO A 79 -10.55 -4.62 -13.23
C PRO A 79 -10.40 -6.09 -13.63
N GLY A 80 -10.54 -6.42 -14.92
CA GLY A 80 -10.38 -7.78 -15.43
C GLY A 80 -8.94 -8.33 -15.38
N LEU A 81 -7.94 -7.45 -15.16
CA LEU A 81 -6.52 -7.80 -15.11
C LEU A 81 -5.98 -7.93 -13.69
N VAL A 82 -6.76 -7.57 -12.67
CA VAL A 82 -6.34 -7.64 -11.26
C VAL A 82 -6.12 -9.09 -10.84
N ARG A 83 -4.99 -9.38 -10.20
CA ARG A 83 -4.57 -10.72 -9.74
C ARG A 83 -3.93 -10.64 -8.35
N PRO A 84 -3.89 -11.76 -7.60
CA PRO A 84 -3.14 -11.84 -6.34
C PRO A 84 -1.71 -11.31 -6.47
N GLY A 85 -1.29 -10.51 -5.51
CA GLY A 85 -0.03 -9.76 -5.50
C GLY A 85 -0.13 -8.35 -6.09
N ASP A 86 -1.28 -7.94 -6.64
CA ASP A 86 -1.51 -6.56 -7.06
C ASP A 86 -1.88 -5.66 -5.86
N LEU A 87 -1.56 -4.37 -5.98
CA LEU A 87 -1.93 -3.35 -5.00
C LEU A 87 -3.39 -2.96 -5.17
N LEU A 88 -4.16 -3.03 -4.10
CA LEU A 88 -5.51 -2.48 -4.02
C LEU A 88 -5.49 -1.16 -3.27
N VAL A 89 -6.22 -0.18 -3.78
CA VAL A 89 -6.38 1.15 -3.16
C VAL A 89 -7.87 1.43 -3.00
N PHE A 90 -8.28 1.81 -1.79
CA PHE A 90 -9.67 1.94 -1.39
C PHE A 90 -10.03 3.39 -1.09
N ARG A 91 -11.23 3.79 -1.50
CA ARG A 91 -11.91 5.02 -1.12
C ARG A 91 -13.35 4.69 -0.74
N TRP A 92 -13.98 5.54 0.05
CA TRP A 92 -15.35 5.32 0.53
C TRP A 92 -16.38 5.37 -0.60
N ARG A 93 -16.32 6.42 -1.42
CA ARG A 93 -17.17 6.61 -2.60
C ARG A 93 -16.38 7.28 -3.71
N GLN A 94 -16.95 7.26 -4.92
CA GLN A 94 -16.40 8.01 -6.04
C GLN A 94 -16.32 9.51 -5.69
N GLY A 95 -15.16 10.11 -5.95
CA GLY A 95 -14.90 11.53 -5.65
C GLY A 95 -14.25 11.79 -4.27
N ASP A 96 -14.24 10.82 -3.36
CA ASP A 96 -13.50 10.94 -2.09
C ASP A 96 -12.03 10.55 -2.29
N SER A 97 -11.14 11.10 -1.46
CA SER A 97 -9.73 10.68 -1.37
C SER A 97 -9.61 9.21 -0.97
N CYS A 98 -8.59 8.53 -1.49
CA CYS A 98 -8.26 7.19 -1.04
C CYS A 98 -7.82 7.21 0.44
N LYS A 99 -8.26 6.19 1.16
CA LYS A 99 -8.11 6.09 2.61
C LYS A 99 -7.25 4.93 3.05
N HIS A 100 -7.16 3.88 2.22
CA HIS A 100 -6.47 2.65 2.58
C HIS A 100 -5.89 1.93 1.37
N LEU A 101 -4.86 1.13 1.57
CA LEU A 101 -4.29 0.26 0.55
C LEU A 101 -3.71 -1.02 1.15
N GLY A 102 -3.39 -1.99 0.28
CA GLY A 102 -2.73 -3.23 0.66
C GLY A 102 -2.65 -4.21 -0.52
N ILE A 103 -2.19 -5.43 -0.26
CA ILE A 103 -1.93 -6.42 -1.31
C ILE A 103 -3.09 -7.42 -1.40
N LEU A 104 -3.60 -7.65 -2.62
CA LEU A 104 -4.58 -8.70 -2.88
C LEU A 104 -3.95 -10.09 -2.64
N GLY A 105 -4.52 -10.87 -1.73
CA GLY A 105 -4.15 -12.25 -1.46
C GLY A 105 -4.72 -13.25 -2.46
N PRO A 106 -4.26 -14.52 -2.42
CA PRO A 106 -4.66 -15.56 -3.37
C PRO A 106 -6.14 -15.94 -3.30
N ASP A 107 -6.74 -15.92 -2.11
CA ASP A 107 -8.12 -16.38 -1.88
C ASP A 107 -9.13 -15.22 -1.85
N GLY A 108 -8.80 -14.10 -2.49
CA GLY A 108 -9.58 -12.86 -2.38
C GLY A 108 -9.43 -12.15 -1.03
N SER A 109 -8.53 -12.64 -0.17
CA SER A 109 -8.12 -11.98 1.07
C SER A 109 -7.28 -10.73 0.79
N PHE A 110 -7.01 -9.94 1.82
CA PHE A 110 -6.32 -8.66 1.70
C PHE A 110 -5.32 -8.51 2.83
N ILE A 111 -4.05 -8.27 2.50
CA ILE A 111 -2.96 -8.07 3.47
C ILE A 111 -2.67 -6.57 3.55
N HIS A 112 -2.84 -5.99 4.74
CA HIS A 112 -2.82 -4.54 4.95
C HIS A 112 -2.40 -4.12 6.35
#